data_AF-A0A4V1ZS07-F1
#
_entry.id   AF-A0A4V1ZS07-F1
#
_cell.length_a   1.000
_cell.length_b   1.000
_cell.length_c   1.000
_cell.angle_alpha   90.00
_cell.angle_beta   90.00
_cell.angle_gamma   90.00
#
_symmetry.space_group_name_H-M   'P 1'
#
loop_
_entity.id
_entity.type
_entity.pdbx_description
1 polymer ?
#
loop_
_entity_poly.entity_id
_entity_poly.type
_entity_poly.pdbx_seq_one_letter_code
_entity_poly.pdbx_strand_id
1 'polypeptide(L)'
;MRHLILAVCAAIVVPIAAHAATYELKATPHTVAWGHYDATDKPVLTVKSGDTVVIHTLLTNSPTGLEKAGVDPVLIEPALRAVYEGVPASSRGPGGHILTGPIAIEGAEPGDTLEVRIKKVDLAIPYAYNAFRYGAGFLTDDFPYARVKIVPLDAKRMIGRFAPGIEVPLAPFFGSMGVAPPPSFGRYDSAPPTVNGGNMDDKAL
;
A
#
# COMPACT_ATOMS: atom_id res chain seq x y z
N MET A 1 50.16 12.04 49.86
CA MET A 1 49.73 11.28 48.67
C MET A 1 48.47 10.50 49.04
N ARG A 2 47.29 10.98 48.62
CA ARG A 2 45.99 10.34 48.85
C ARG A 2 45.57 9.67 47.53
N HIS A 3 45.49 8.34 47.51
CA HIS A 3 45.01 7.60 46.35
C HIS A 3 43.48 7.59 46.34
N LEU A 4 42.89 8.23 45.34
CA LEU A 4 41.46 8.21 45.07
C LEU A 4 41.16 6.97 44.22
N ILE A 5 40.43 6.01 44.77
CA ILE A 5 39.98 4.82 44.04
C ILE A 5 38.74 5.24 43.24
N LEU A 6 38.89 5.33 41.91
CA LEU A 6 37.78 5.54 40.99
C LEU A 6 37.05 4.20 40.79
N ALA A 7 35.86 4.05 41.38
CA ALA A 7 35.00 2.91 41.11
C ALA A 7 34.31 3.12 39.76
N VAL A 8 34.72 2.36 38.75
CA VAL A 8 34.04 2.31 37.45
C VAL A 8 32.86 1.36 37.57
N CYS A 9 31.65 1.92 37.70
CA CYS A 9 30.41 1.16 37.57
C CYS A 9 30.21 0.80 36.08
N ALA A 10 30.50 -0.45 35.72
CA ALA A 10 30.11 -0.98 34.42
C ALA A 10 28.59 -1.18 34.40
N ALA A 11 27.87 -0.33 33.68
CA ALA A 11 26.44 -0.53 33.41
C ALA A 11 26.29 -1.76 32.51
N ILE A 12 25.71 -2.82 33.04
CA ILE A 12 25.30 -4.00 32.28
C ILE A 12 24.10 -3.57 31.43
N VAL A 13 24.34 -3.30 30.14
CA VAL A 13 23.25 -3.16 29.16
C VAL A 13 22.74 -4.57 28.86
N VAL A 14 21.65 -4.95 29.51
CA VAL A 14 20.93 -6.19 29.17
C VAL A 14 20.24 -5.94 27.83
N PRO A 15 20.51 -6.74 26.78
CA PRO A 15 19.78 -6.62 25.53
C PRO A 15 18.34 -7.04 25.81
N ILE A 16 17.42 -6.08 25.78
CA ILE A 16 16.00 -6.39 25.72
C ILE A 16 15.81 -7.11 24.39
N ALA A 17 15.40 -8.38 24.43
CA ALA A 17 15.05 -9.11 23.23
C ALA A 17 14.03 -8.26 22.46
N ALA A 18 14.41 -7.83 21.25
CA ALA A 18 13.56 -7.01 20.41
C ALA A 18 12.24 -7.77 20.21
N HIS A 19 11.17 -7.24 20.79
CA HIS A 19 9.83 -7.76 20.56
C HIS A 19 9.51 -7.48 19.09
N ALA A 20 9.26 -8.52 18.31
CA ALA A 20 8.87 -8.40 16.91
C ALA A 20 7.56 -9.16 16.74
N ALA A 21 6.45 -8.50 17.07
CA ALA A 21 5.12 -9.05 16.85
C ALA A 21 4.80 -9.03 15.36
N THR A 22 3.90 -9.93 14.94
CA THR A 22 3.35 -9.96 13.59
C THR A 22 1.87 -9.64 13.65
N TYR A 23 1.45 -8.68 12.84
CA TYR A 23 0.06 -8.25 12.70
C TYR A 23 -0.45 -8.55 11.30
N GLU A 24 -1.75 -8.74 11.18
CA GLU A 24 -2.45 -8.75 9.89
C GLU A 24 -3.38 -7.54 9.81
N LEU A 25 -3.27 -6.78 8.73
CA LEU A 25 -4.17 -5.67 8.43
C LEU A 25 -4.95 -5.99 7.16
N LYS A 26 -6.24 -6.32 7.34
CA LYS A 26 -7.16 -6.61 6.24
C LYS A 26 -7.68 -5.32 5.62
N ALA A 27 -7.96 -5.32 4.32
CA ALA A 27 -8.68 -4.23 3.67
C ALA A 27 -10.18 -4.35 3.92
N THR A 28 -10.75 -3.37 4.62
CA THR A 28 -12.17 -3.29 4.99
C THR A 28 -12.64 -1.83 4.89
N PRO A 29 -13.95 -1.56 4.90
CA PRO A 29 -14.47 -0.19 4.92
C PRO A 29 -13.95 0.70 6.06
N HIS A 30 -13.43 0.09 7.13
CA HIS A 30 -12.95 0.79 8.33
C HIS A 30 -11.42 0.82 8.43
N THR A 31 -10.71 0.18 7.51
CA THR A 31 -9.25 0.03 7.54
C THR A 31 -8.58 0.59 6.29
N VAL A 32 -9.32 1.33 5.46
CA VAL A 32 -8.79 1.97 4.25
C VAL A 32 -9.06 3.47 4.24
N ALA A 33 -8.07 4.24 3.79
CA ALA A 33 -8.20 5.61 3.35
C ALA A 33 -8.35 5.61 1.82
N TRP A 34 -9.53 5.98 1.31
CA TRP A 34 -9.76 5.98 -0.12
C TRP A 34 -9.42 7.32 -0.73
N GLY A 35 -8.31 7.34 -1.46
CA GLY A 35 -7.96 8.42 -2.37
C GLY A 35 -7.04 9.46 -1.76
N HIS A 36 -6.62 9.29 -0.50
CA HIS A 36 -5.87 10.33 0.19
C HIS A 36 -4.87 9.85 1.24
N TYR A 37 -3.93 10.75 1.52
CA TYR A 37 -3.15 10.78 2.76
C TYR A 37 -3.58 12.00 3.57
N ASP A 38 -3.94 11.81 4.83
CA ASP A 38 -4.48 12.87 5.68
C ASP A 38 -4.01 12.68 7.13
N ALA A 39 -3.49 13.75 7.75
CA ALA A 39 -3.01 13.71 9.13
C ALA A 39 -4.13 13.54 10.17
N THR A 40 -5.38 13.78 9.76
CA THR A 40 -6.56 13.68 10.62
C THR A 40 -7.17 12.28 10.64
N ASP A 41 -6.73 11.39 9.73
CA ASP A 41 -7.19 10.01 9.71
C ASP A 41 -6.76 9.27 10.98
N LYS A 42 -7.71 8.56 11.58
CA LYS A 42 -7.44 7.78 12.79
C LYS A 42 -6.68 6.51 12.43
N PRO A 43 -5.58 6.18 13.14
CA PRO A 43 -4.90 4.91 12.96
C PRO A 43 -5.86 3.73 13.16
N VAL A 44 -5.75 2.76 12.27
CA VAL A 44 -6.55 1.51 12.31
C VAL A 44 -5.77 0.36 12.91
N LEU A 45 -4.46 0.56 13.10
CA LEU A 45 -3.52 -0.31 13.77
C LEU A 45 -2.41 0.55 14.38
N THR A 46 -1.92 0.17 15.55
CA THR A 46 -0.69 0.73 16.15
C THR A 46 0.31 -0.39 16.35
N VAL A 47 1.55 -0.20 15.90
CA VAL A 47 2.65 -1.16 16.04
C VAL A 47 3.89 -0.49 16.63
N LYS A 48 4.85 -1.29 17.08
CA LYS A 48 6.15 -0.82 17.57
C LYS A 48 7.20 -0.94 16.47
N SER A 49 8.26 -0.14 16.59
CA SER A 49 9.45 -0.30 15.74
C SER A 49 10.00 -1.74 15.85
N GLY A 50 10.24 -2.38 14.71
CA GLY A 50 10.68 -3.77 14.61
C GLY A 50 9.57 -4.80 14.38
N ASP A 51 8.30 -4.43 14.55
CA ASP A 51 7.17 -5.30 14.24
C ASP A 51 7.02 -5.56 12.73
N THR A 52 6.27 -6.61 12.38
CA THR A 52 5.92 -6.95 10.99
C THR A 52 4.42 -6.83 10.79
N VAL A 53 3.99 -6.24 9.69
CA VAL A 53 2.58 -6.17 9.30
C VAL A 53 2.39 -6.84 7.94
N VAL A 54 1.50 -7.82 7.89
CA VAL A 54 0.99 -8.40 6.64
C VAL A 54 -0.22 -7.57 6.22
N ILE A 55 -0.07 -6.77 5.16
CA ILE A 55 -1.10 -5.83 4.70
C ILE A 55 -1.78 -6.43 3.48
N HIS A 56 -3.09 -6.63 3.56
CA HIS A 56 -3.91 -6.94 2.39
C HIS A 56 -4.21 -5.64 1.64
N THR A 57 -3.88 -5.60 0.36
CA THR A 57 -4.14 -4.43 -0.51
C THR A 57 -5.22 -4.75 -1.54
N LEU A 58 -5.89 -3.70 -2.01
CA LEU A 58 -6.89 -3.80 -3.07
C LEU A 58 -6.43 -3.03 -4.31
N LEU A 59 -6.84 -3.52 -5.48
CA LEU A 59 -6.59 -2.87 -6.75
C LEU A 59 -7.46 -1.61 -6.95
N THR A 60 -7.06 -0.73 -7.88
CA THR A 60 -7.71 0.60 -8.10
C THR A 60 -8.91 0.58 -9.06
N ASN A 61 -9.48 -0.59 -9.35
CA ASN A 61 -10.65 -0.75 -10.23
C ASN A 61 -11.90 -1.07 -9.39
N SER A 62 -13.08 -0.95 -10.00
CA SER A 62 -14.35 -1.26 -9.35
C SER A 62 -14.82 -2.69 -9.63
N PRO A 63 -15.60 -3.30 -8.72
CA PRO A 63 -16.24 -4.60 -8.99
C PRO A 63 -16.97 -4.61 -10.33
N THR A 64 -17.83 -3.62 -10.58
CA THR A 64 -18.55 -3.49 -11.86
C THR A 64 -17.62 -3.28 -13.05
N GLY A 65 -16.52 -2.55 -12.88
CA GLY A 65 -15.52 -2.34 -13.93
C GLY A 65 -14.77 -3.62 -14.29
N LEU A 66 -14.43 -4.44 -13.30
CA LEU A 66 -13.81 -5.74 -13.49
C LEU A 66 -14.78 -6.73 -14.18
N GLU A 67 -16.03 -6.79 -13.75
CA GLU A 67 -17.06 -7.63 -14.40
C GLU A 67 -17.26 -7.24 -15.86
N LYS A 68 -17.36 -5.94 -16.15
CA LYS A 68 -17.42 -5.43 -17.54
C LYS A 68 -16.17 -5.75 -18.36
N ALA A 69 -15.02 -5.87 -17.71
CA ALA A 69 -13.76 -6.29 -18.35
C ALA A 69 -13.65 -7.82 -18.51
N GLY A 70 -14.65 -8.58 -18.08
CA GLY A 70 -14.73 -10.03 -18.25
C GLY A 70 -14.16 -10.85 -17.09
N VAL A 71 -13.92 -10.26 -15.91
CA VAL A 71 -13.57 -11.03 -14.71
C VAL A 71 -14.82 -11.74 -14.21
N ASP A 72 -14.71 -13.05 -13.95
CA ASP A 72 -15.77 -13.80 -13.28
C ASP A 72 -16.06 -13.18 -11.91
N PRO A 73 -17.32 -12.81 -11.59
CA PRO A 73 -17.69 -12.23 -10.30
C PRO A 73 -17.18 -13.00 -9.07
N VAL A 74 -16.99 -14.32 -9.15
CA VAL A 74 -16.46 -15.15 -8.06
C VAL A 74 -14.98 -14.90 -7.76
N LEU A 75 -14.23 -14.39 -8.74
CA LEU A 75 -12.81 -14.05 -8.60
C LEU A 75 -12.60 -12.61 -8.10
N ILE A 76 -13.67 -11.81 -8.03
CA ILE A 76 -13.60 -10.45 -7.49
C ILE A 76 -13.66 -10.53 -5.98
N GLU A 77 -12.61 -10.03 -5.31
CA GLU A 77 -12.47 -10.16 -3.86
C GLU A 77 -13.68 -9.58 -3.11
N PRO A 78 -14.22 -10.32 -2.13
CA PRO A 78 -15.29 -9.81 -1.27
C PRO A 78 -14.91 -8.50 -0.55
N ALA A 79 -13.63 -8.35 -0.19
CA ALA A 79 -13.10 -7.13 0.42
C ALA A 79 -13.24 -5.90 -0.50
N LEU A 80 -13.02 -6.06 -1.81
CA LEU A 80 -13.20 -4.98 -2.78
C LEU A 80 -14.66 -4.54 -2.84
N ARG A 81 -15.61 -5.49 -2.88
CA ARG A 81 -17.04 -5.18 -2.85
C ARG A 81 -17.43 -4.48 -1.55
N ALA A 82 -17.00 -5.03 -0.42
CA ALA A 82 -17.26 -4.45 0.90
C ALA A 82 -16.76 -3.01 0.98
N VAL A 83 -15.54 -2.71 0.53
CA VAL A 83 -14.99 -1.34 0.50
C VAL A 83 -15.79 -0.43 -0.43
N TYR A 84 -16.16 -0.90 -1.63
CA TYR A 84 -16.99 -0.13 -2.57
C TYR A 84 -18.39 0.18 -2.04
N GLU A 85 -18.97 -0.67 -1.20
CA GLU A 85 -20.30 -0.48 -0.63
C GLU A 85 -20.23 0.31 0.70
N GLY A 86 -19.21 0.05 1.52
CA GLY A 86 -19.12 0.52 2.90
C GLY A 86 -18.40 1.85 3.10
N VAL A 87 -17.49 2.27 2.21
CA VAL A 87 -16.82 3.57 2.32
C VAL A 87 -17.73 4.67 1.74
N PRO A 88 -18.18 5.67 2.52
CA PRO A 88 -19.06 6.72 2.02
C PRO A 88 -18.42 7.50 0.87
N ALA A 89 -19.18 7.83 -0.17
CA ALA A 89 -18.68 8.59 -1.31
C ALA A 89 -18.10 9.96 -0.90
N SER A 90 -18.68 10.60 0.11
CA SER A 90 -18.19 11.87 0.68
C SER A 90 -16.83 11.76 1.38
N SER A 91 -16.38 10.55 1.70
CA SER A 91 -15.08 10.29 2.34
C SER A 91 -14.01 9.89 1.33
N ARG A 92 -14.36 9.66 0.05
CA ARG A 92 -13.43 9.24 -1.00
C ARG A 92 -12.74 10.42 -1.65
N GLY A 93 -11.57 10.15 -2.23
CA GLY A 93 -10.80 11.11 -3.00
C GLY A 93 -9.80 11.92 -2.16
N PRO A 94 -9.06 12.84 -2.78
CA PRO A 94 -9.27 13.27 -4.18
C PRO A 94 -8.74 12.28 -5.24
N GLY A 95 -7.83 11.37 -4.88
CA GLY A 95 -7.29 10.35 -5.77
C GLY A 95 -8.11 9.06 -5.84
N GLY A 96 -7.61 8.09 -6.62
CA GLY A 96 -8.29 6.82 -6.88
C GLY A 96 -7.90 5.66 -5.97
N HIS A 97 -6.73 5.72 -5.32
CA HIS A 97 -6.14 4.57 -4.62
C HIS A 97 -6.91 4.18 -3.36
N ILE A 98 -7.10 2.87 -3.15
CA ILE A 98 -7.62 2.32 -1.90
C ILE A 98 -6.42 1.97 -1.03
N LEU A 99 -6.08 2.83 -0.08
CA LEU A 99 -4.87 2.69 0.75
C LEU A 99 -5.25 2.00 2.07
N THR A 100 -4.65 0.85 2.36
CA THR A 100 -4.91 0.13 3.62
C THR A 100 -4.05 0.72 4.74
N GLY A 101 -4.70 1.19 5.81
CA GLY A 101 -4.10 2.04 6.84
C GLY A 101 -5.08 3.14 7.30
N PRO A 102 -4.58 4.18 8.00
CA PRO A 102 -3.18 4.40 8.39
C PRO A 102 -2.73 3.52 9.57
N ILE A 103 -1.44 3.21 9.61
CA ILE A 103 -0.80 2.49 10.72
C ILE A 103 0.01 3.49 11.54
N ALA A 104 -0.23 3.57 12.85
CA ALA A 104 0.60 4.36 13.76
C ALA A 104 1.82 3.56 14.20
N ILE A 105 2.97 4.21 14.25
CA ILE A 105 4.19 3.66 14.84
C ILE A 105 4.38 4.30 16.22
N GLU A 106 4.38 3.47 17.26
CA GLU A 106 4.54 3.94 18.64
C GLU A 106 5.88 4.68 18.81
N GLY A 107 5.82 5.92 19.30
CA GLY A 107 6.98 6.76 19.55
C GLY A 107 7.56 7.48 18.32
N ALA A 108 7.01 7.30 17.12
CA ALA A 108 7.44 8.07 15.95
C ALA A 108 6.89 9.50 16.01
N GLU A 109 7.76 10.49 15.77
CA GLU A 109 7.44 11.92 15.85
C GLU A 109 7.83 12.66 14.55
N PRO A 110 7.24 13.85 14.28
CA PRO A 110 7.69 14.69 13.16
C PRO A 110 9.20 14.99 13.23
N GLY A 111 9.93 14.62 12.18
CA GLY A 111 11.39 14.71 12.11
C GLY A 111 12.07 13.34 12.04
N ASP A 112 11.38 12.28 12.45
CA ASP A 112 11.87 10.90 12.30
C ASP A 112 11.75 10.40 10.86
N THR A 113 12.45 9.30 10.58
CA THR A 113 12.36 8.56 9.32
C THR A 113 11.90 7.13 9.59
N LEU A 114 10.93 6.66 8.83
CA LEU A 114 10.53 5.26 8.84
C LEU A 114 11.38 4.46 7.86
N GLU A 115 12.04 3.41 8.35
CA GLU A 115 12.61 2.36 7.52
C GLU A 115 11.54 1.26 7.32
N VAL A 116 11.03 1.13 6.09
CA VAL A 116 10.05 0.09 5.74
C VAL A 116 10.74 -0.98 4.91
N ARG A 117 10.85 -2.19 5.44
CA ARG A 117 11.42 -3.35 4.71
C ARG A 117 10.31 -4.23 4.16
N ILE A 118 10.14 -4.23 2.84
CA ILE A 118 9.24 -5.17 2.16
C ILE A 118 9.90 -6.56 2.19
N LYS A 119 9.38 -7.44 3.06
CA LYS A 119 9.91 -8.81 3.21
C LYS A 119 9.42 -9.75 2.11
N LYS A 120 8.17 -9.55 1.65
CA LYS A 120 7.48 -10.43 0.71
C LYS A 120 6.28 -9.71 0.09
N VAL A 121 5.96 -10.05 -1.15
CA VAL A 121 4.71 -9.67 -1.81
C VAL A 121 4.03 -10.94 -2.33
N ASP A 122 2.82 -11.20 -1.85
CA ASP A 122 1.97 -12.31 -2.30
C ASP A 122 0.85 -11.79 -3.22
N LEU A 123 0.51 -12.57 -4.24
CA LEU A 123 -0.59 -12.23 -5.15
C LEU A 123 -1.92 -12.62 -4.49
N ALA A 124 -2.73 -11.62 -4.12
CA ALA A 124 -4.05 -11.84 -3.49
C ALA A 124 -5.10 -12.38 -4.49
N ILE A 125 -4.92 -12.10 -5.78
CA ILE A 125 -5.87 -12.41 -6.85
C ILE A 125 -5.17 -13.11 -8.04
N PRO A 126 -5.90 -13.94 -8.81
CA PRO A 126 -5.32 -14.71 -9.92
C PRO A 126 -5.25 -13.94 -11.24
N TYR A 127 -5.43 -12.62 -11.22
CA TYR A 127 -5.40 -11.76 -12.41
C TYR A 127 -4.80 -10.39 -12.09
N ALA A 128 -4.28 -9.73 -13.10
CA ALA A 128 -4.01 -8.29 -13.11
C ALA A 128 -4.93 -7.60 -14.12
N TYR A 129 -4.99 -6.28 -14.07
CA TYR A 129 -5.57 -5.49 -15.15
C TYR A 129 -4.62 -4.40 -15.61
N ASN A 130 -4.70 -4.07 -16.89
CA ASN A 130 -4.09 -2.88 -17.47
C ASN A 130 -5.18 -2.07 -18.15
N ALA A 131 -5.09 -0.76 -18.08
CA ALA A 131 -6.07 0.12 -18.69
C ALA A 131 -5.40 1.36 -19.28
N PHE A 132 -6.01 1.88 -20.35
CA PHE A 132 -5.74 3.22 -20.85
C PHE A 132 -7.06 3.90 -21.19
N ARG A 133 -7.02 5.23 -21.27
CA ARG A 133 -8.11 6.07 -21.75
C ARG A 133 -7.54 7.33 -22.39
N TYR A 134 -8.31 7.94 -23.27
CA TYR A 134 -8.02 9.26 -23.83
C TYR A 134 -7.73 10.28 -22.71
N GLY A 135 -6.68 11.10 -22.89
CA GLY A 135 -6.29 12.13 -21.93
C GLY A 135 -5.60 11.63 -20.65
N ALA A 136 -5.17 10.36 -20.58
CA ALA A 136 -4.44 9.82 -19.43
C ALA A 136 -3.26 8.95 -19.85
N GLY A 137 -2.19 8.97 -19.03
CA GLY A 137 -0.92 8.32 -19.34
C GLY A 137 -0.03 9.21 -20.21
N PHE A 138 1.00 8.61 -20.81
CA PHE A 138 1.97 9.35 -21.64
C PHE A 138 1.49 9.57 -23.09
N LEU A 139 0.71 8.64 -23.63
CA LEU A 139 0.22 8.67 -25.02
C LEU A 139 -1.24 9.16 -25.06
N THR A 140 -1.46 10.38 -24.60
CA THR A 140 -2.81 10.90 -24.31
C THR A 140 -3.72 11.03 -25.54
N ASP A 141 -3.11 11.26 -26.71
CA ASP A 141 -3.83 11.65 -27.93
C ASP A 141 -3.81 10.54 -28.99
N ASP A 142 -2.92 9.55 -28.86
CA ASP A 142 -2.74 8.44 -29.81
C ASP A 142 -3.92 7.46 -29.77
N PHE A 143 -4.67 7.44 -28.67
CA PHE A 143 -5.76 6.49 -28.44
C PHE A 143 -7.06 7.22 -28.03
N PRO A 144 -7.94 7.58 -28.99
CA PRO A 144 -9.20 8.29 -28.74
C PRO A 144 -10.31 7.38 -28.17
N TYR A 145 -9.93 6.30 -27.48
CA TYR A 145 -10.83 5.33 -26.88
C TYR A 145 -10.23 4.82 -25.56
N ALA A 146 -10.99 4.04 -24.81
CA ALA A 146 -10.52 3.41 -23.59
C ALA A 146 -10.60 1.89 -23.73
N ARG A 147 -9.67 1.19 -23.08
CA ARG A 147 -9.70 -0.27 -22.98
C ARG A 147 -9.18 -0.72 -21.64
N VAL A 148 -9.83 -1.72 -21.08
CA VAL A 148 -9.32 -2.52 -19.96
C VAL A 148 -8.96 -3.90 -20.48
N LYS A 149 -7.81 -4.40 -20.05
CA LYS A 149 -7.32 -5.73 -20.36
C LYS A 149 -7.08 -6.48 -19.07
N ILE A 150 -7.76 -7.61 -18.91
CA ILE A 150 -7.46 -8.57 -17.86
C ILE A 150 -6.31 -9.47 -18.30
N VAL A 151 -5.37 -9.72 -17.41
CA VAL A 151 -4.20 -10.58 -17.61
C VAL A 151 -4.24 -11.68 -16.56
N PRO A 152 -4.59 -12.93 -16.93
CA PRO A 152 -4.54 -14.06 -16.01
C PRO A 152 -3.11 -14.27 -15.50
N LEU A 153 -2.97 -14.55 -14.20
CA LEU A 153 -1.69 -14.79 -13.56
C LEU A 153 -1.51 -16.28 -13.25
N ASP A 154 -0.28 -16.74 -13.38
CA ASP A 154 0.16 -18.05 -12.91
C ASP A 154 1.07 -17.83 -11.70
N ALA A 155 0.51 -17.90 -10.51
CA ALA A 155 1.23 -17.62 -9.26
C ALA A 155 2.35 -18.65 -8.98
N LYS A 156 2.27 -19.86 -9.56
CA LYS A 156 3.31 -20.88 -9.39
C LYS A 156 4.53 -20.57 -10.26
N ARG A 157 4.30 -20.12 -11.49
CA ARG A 157 5.37 -19.76 -12.44
C ARG A 157 5.80 -18.30 -12.32
N MET A 158 5.08 -17.49 -11.54
CA MET A 158 5.25 -16.03 -11.45
C MET A 158 5.25 -15.38 -12.83
N ILE A 159 4.20 -15.64 -13.62
CA ILE A 159 4.01 -15.01 -14.93
C ILE A 159 2.58 -14.46 -15.11
N GLY A 160 2.43 -13.44 -15.96
CA GLY A 160 1.17 -12.99 -16.53
C GLY A 160 1.02 -13.45 -17.99
N ARG A 161 -0.12 -14.04 -18.33
CA ARG A 161 -0.45 -14.49 -19.70
C ARG A 161 -1.03 -13.31 -20.50
N PHE A 162 -0.15 -12.45 -21.02
CA PHE A 162 -0.57 -11.19 -21.64
C PHE A 162 -1.31 -11.40 -22.96
N ALA A 163 -0.85 -12.28 -23.84
CA ALA A 163 -1.52 -12.59 -25.11
C ALA A 163 -1.21 -14.03 -25.56
N PRO A 164 -1.85 -14.57 -26.61
CA PRO A 164 -1.47 -15.87 -27.16
C PRO A 164 0.04 -15.92 -27.47
N GLY A 165 0.75 -16.83 -26.81
CA GLY A 165 2.21 -16.96 -26.94
C GLY A 165 3.06 -15.88 -26.23
N ILE A 166 2.44 -14.93 -25.51
CA ILE A 166 3.15 -13.87 -24.78
C ILE A 166 2.94 -14.04 -23.28
N GLU A 167 3.98 -14.49 -22.60
CA GLU A 167 4.06 -14.60 -21.14
C GLU A 167 5.06 -13.55 -20.61
N VAL A 168 4.69 -12.85 -19.53
CA VAL A 168 5.50 -11.79 -18.91
C VAL A 168 5.87 -12.22 -17.49
N PRO A 169 7.16 -12.27 -17.11
CA PRO A 169 7.57 -12.54 -15.72
C PRO A 169 7.01 -11.49 -14.75
N LEU A 170 6.54 -11.93 -13.59
CA LEU A 170 6.04 -11.07 -12.54
C LEU A 170 7.16 -10.69 -11.58
N ALA A 171 7.32 -9.38 -11.36
CA ALA A 171 8.14 -8.79 -10.32
C ALA A 171 7.24 -7.82 -9.54
N PRO A 172 6.40 -8.32 -8.62
CA PRO A 172 5.43 -7.49 -7.91
C PRO A 172 6.12 -6.53 -6.95
N PHE A 173 5.63 -5.29 -6.91
CA PHE A 173 6.07 -4.22 -6.01
C PHE A 173 4.86 -3.34 -5.65
N PHE A 174 5.01 -2.48 -4.64
CA PHE A 174 3.96 -1.55 -4.24
C PHE A 174 4.20 -0.17 -4.86
N GLY A 175 3.32 0.25 -5.77
CA GLY A 175 3.42 1.57 -6.41
C GLY A 175 3.12 2.74 -5.45
N SER A 176 2.28 2.52 -4.45
CA SER A 176 1.84 3.55 -3.50
C SER A 176 2.14 3.18 -2.05
N MET A 177 3.04 3.94 -1.42
CA MET A 177 3.40 3.85 0.00
C MET A 177 3.78 5.24 0.49
N GLY A 178 3.17 5.69 1.59
CA GLY A 178 3.46 7.02 2.10
C GLY A 178 3.00 7.22 3.53
N VAL A 179 3.53 8.27 4.16
CA VAL A 179 3.14 8.74 5.49
C VAL A 179 2.09 9.84 5.38
N ALA A 180 1.39 10.15 6.47
CA ALA A 180 0.49 11.30 6.47
C ALA A 180 1.28 12.61 6.23
N PRO A 181 0.74 13.58 5.48
CA PRO A 181 1.36 14.90 5.34
C PRO A 181 1.30 15.67 6.69
N PRO A 182 2.00 16.81 6.83
CA PRO A 182 1.81 17.66 8.00
C PRO A 182 0.35 18.15 8.10
N PRO A 183 -0.23 18.27 9.31
CA PRO A 183 -1.63 18.65 9.47
C PRO A 183 -2.04 19.96 8.76
N SER A 184 -1.13 20.92 8.66
CA SER A 184 -1.37 22.22 8.01
C SER A 184 -1.54 22.14 6.49
N PHE A 185 -1.16 21.02 5.86
CA PHE A 185 -1.27 20.81 4.42
C PHE A 185 -2.61 20.19 4.03
N GLY A 186 -3.40 19.74 5.01
CA GLY A 186 -4.66 19.07 4.78
C GLY A 186 -4.49 17.74 4.05
N ARG A 187 -5.46 17.43 3.20
CA ARG A 187 -5.56 16.15 2.50
C ARG A 187 -4.75 16.15 1.23
N TYR A 188 -3.83 15.19 1.09
CA TYR A 188 -3.09 14.94 -0.14
C TYR A 188 -3.82 13.98 -1.06
N ASP A 189 -3.76 14.26 -2.35
CA ASP A 189 -4.19 13.33 -3.39
C ASP A 189 -3.28 12.10 -3.40
N SER A 190 -3.88 10.91 -3.37
CA SER A 190 -3.14 9.66 -3.48
C SER A 190 -2.54 9.40 -4.86
N ALA A 191 -2.93 10.12 -5.91
CA ALA A 191 -2.53 9.85 -7.29
C ALA A 191 -1.13 10.39 -7.67
N PRO A 192 -0.76 11.65 -7.40
CA PRO A 192 0.62 12.09 -7.59
C PRO A 192 1.51 11.63 -6.42
N PRO A 193 2.78 11.28 -6.66
CA PRO A 193 3.75 11.20 -5.58
C PRO A 193 4.01 12.61 -5.03
N THR A 194 4.31 12.69 -3.73
CA THR A 194 4.71 13.94 -3.09
C THR A 194 5.84 13.71 -2.09
N VAL A 195 6.18 14.72 -1.28
CA VAL A 195 7.21 14.63 -0.24
C VAL A 195 6.92 13.56 0.82
N ASN A 196 5.69 13.10 0.95
CA ASN A 196 5.30 12.04 1.88
C ASN A 196 5.48 10.62 1.30
N GLY A 197 6.07 10.49 0.10
CA GLY A 197 6.05 9.27 -0.71
C GLY A 197 4.80 9.27 -1.60
N GLY A 198 3.89 8.35 -1.33
CA GLY A 198 2.65 8.21 -2.10
C GLY A 198 2.85 7.35 -3.34
N ASN A 199 2.18 7.70 -4.44
CA ASN A 199 2.20 6.94 -5.68
C ASN A 199 3.49 7.16 -6.50
N MET A 200 4.60 6.62 -6.01
CA MET A 200 5.92 6.74 -6.64
C MET A 200 6.06 5.83 -7.87
N ASP A 201 5.33 4.71 -7.92
CA ASP A 201 5.39 3.72 -9.00
C ASP A 201 6.83 3.25 -9.33
N ASP A 202 7.67 3.14 -8.31
CA ASP A 202 9.07 2.73 -8.44
C ASP A 202 9.25 1.23 -8.19
N LYS A 203 9.65 0.51 -9.24
CA LYS A 203 9.91 -0.95 -9.22
C LYS A 203 11.15 -1.38 -8.42
N ALA A 204 11.98 -0.43 -7.99
CA ALA A 204 13.16 -0.70 -7.17
C ALA A 204 12.86 -0.74 -5.67
N LEU A 205 11.63 -0.35 -5.27
CA LEU A 205 11.13 -0.41 -3.89
C LEU A 205 10.79 -1.84 -3.46
#